data_AF-A0A367QZ45-F1
#
_entry.id   AF-A0A367QZ45-F1
#
_cell.length_a   1.000
_cell.length_b   1.000
_cell.length_c   1.000
_cell.angle_alpha   90.00
_cell.angle_beta   90.00
_cell.angle_gamma   90.00
#
_symmetry.space_group_name_H-M   'P 1'
#
loop_
_entity.id
_entity.type
_entity.pdbx_description
1 polymer ?
#
loop_
_entity_poly.entity_id
_entity_poly.type
_entity_poly.pdbx_seq_one_letter_code
_entity_poly.pdbx_strand_id
1 'polypeptide(L)'
;MTRQAVKAPTTSPLSQTGILQRKCATCGQQTIAGGECQECKNKQLLQRRSTHQGEISQVPPIVHEVLASSGQVLDPDTRSFMETRFGRNFSQVRIHTDAKAAESARNVNALAYTVRQDIVFSQGQYQPETLAGKKLLAHELAHVVQQEGLIHSLQQVAIANSSSNAAEVEAESVANQVIAGIATPKITPLTVATLQRQQATATTEAPISRTEEIRRSQTSPGEVTATVRPPVISLYNFAINNSDLKAKHRQALTELASLMRRAGSSNSKLVVLGHTDDSGSDQLNFSLSQTEILVAYMQAQTSQA
;
A
#
# COMPACT_ATOMS: atom_id res chain seq x y z
N MET A 1 27.18 80.46 6.88
CA MET A 1 28.36 80.10 7.70
C MET A 1 28.25 80.98 8.94
N THR A 2 27.98 80.47 10.15
CA THR A 2 28.92 79.74 11.04
C THR A 2 28.13 78.99 12.13
N ARG A 3 28.68 77.88 12.65
CA ARG A 3 28.13 77.01 13.70
C ARG A 3 28.35 77.54 15.14
N GLN A 4 27.65 76.88 16.08
CA GLN A 4 27.89 76.66 17.53
C GLN A 4 26.87 77.37 18.44
N ALA A 5 26.40 76.84 19.56
CA ALA A 5 26.40 75.52 20.21
C ALA A 5 25.39 75.64 21.37
N VAL A 6 24.65 74.60 21.74
CA VAL A 6 23.83 74.63 22.97
C VAL A 6 24.09 73.40 23.84
N LYS A 7 24.31 73.73 25.12
CA LYS A 7 24.74 72.94 26.26
C LYS A 7 23.59 72.05 26.77
N ALA A 8 23.93 70.86 27.27
CA ALA A 8 23.00 69.91 27.87
C ALA A 8 22.46 70.38 29.24
N PRO A 9 21.29 69.88 29.67
CA PRO A 9 21.00 69.69 31.08
C PRO A 9 20.74 68.21 31.45
N THR A 10 21.11 67.95 32.70
CA THR A 10 21.17 66.71 33.46
C THR A 10 19.78 66.11 33.79
N THR A 11 19.81 64.82 34.11
CA THR A 11 18.74 63.83 34.34
C THR A 11 17.84 63.99 35.58
N SER A 12 16.55 63.61 35.37
CA SER A 12 15.61 62.80 36.23
C SER A 12 15.07 63.36 37.57
N PRO A 13 13.96 62.81 38.15
CA PRO A 13 12.96 61.81 37.70
C PRO A 13 11.47 62.24 37.92
N LEU A 14 10.50 61.43 37.45
CA LEU A 14 9.29 61.02 38.20
C LEU A 14 8.44 59.99 37.42
N SER A 15 7.93 59.03 38.18
CA SER A 15 7.18 57.82 37.84
C SER A 15 6.08 57.94 36.77
N GLN A 16 6.14 57.07 35.78
CA GLN A 16 4.96 56.39 35.25
C GLN A 16 5.30 54.91 35.04
N THR A 17 4.71 54.06 35.89
CA THR A 17 4.65 52.61 35.75
C THR A 17 3.93 52.24 34.45
N GLY A 18 4.68 52.14 33.36
CA GLY A 18 4.19 51.56 32.12
C GLY A 18 4.10 50.05 32.27
N ILE A 19 2.93 49.54 32.66
CA ILE A 19 2.63 48.12 32.50
C ILE A 19 2.66 47.84 31.00
N LEU A 20 3.66 47.07 30.56
CA LEU A 20 3.87 46.75 29.16
C LEU A 20 2.78 45.76 28.72
N GLN A 21 1.67 46.29 28.22
CA GLN A 21 0.54 45.52 27.68
C GLN A 21 0.97 44.81 26.39
N ARG A 22 1.21 43.51 26.44
CA ARG A 22 1.66 42.68 25.30
C ARG A 22 0.59 41.67 24.93
N LYS A 23 0.29 41.52 23.64
CA LYS A 23 -0.69 40.54 23.16
C LYS A 23 -0.10 39.12 23.22
N CYS A 24 -0.90 38.16 23.68
CA CYS A 24 -0.62 36.73 23.62
C CYS A 24 -0.36 36.34 22.16
N ALA A 25 0.77 35.68 21.90
CA ALA A 25 1.17 35.28 20.55
C ALA A 25 0.16 34.31 19.89
N THR A 26 -0.56 33.54 20.69
CA THR A 26 -1.41 32.44 20.23
C THR A 26 -2.88 32.84 20.01
N CYS A 27 -3.43 33.76 20.80
CA CYS A 27 -4.85 34.16 20.71
C CYS A 27 -5.10 35.67 20.65
N GLY A 28 -4.07 36.51 20.75
CA GLY A 28 -4.19 37.97 20.64
C GLY A 28 -4.72 38.71 21.87
N GLN A 29 -5.11 38.03 22.95
CA GLN A 29 -5.54 38.66 24.21
C GLN A 29 -4.39 39.36 24.94
N GLN A 30 -4.68 40.44 25.68
CA GLN A 30 -3.66 41.21 26.41
C GLN A 30 -3.14 40.46 27.65
N THR A 31 -1.82 40.43 27.82
CA THR A 31 -1.12 39.84 28.97
C THR A 31 -0.08 40.81 29.53
N ILE A 32 0.21 40.71 30.83
CA ILE A 32 1.05 41.67 31.57
C ILE A 32 2.56 41.46 31.34
N ALA A 33 2.98 40.44 30.59
CA ALA A 33 4.41 40.20 30.32
C ALA A 33 4.73 39.60 28.93
N GLY A 34 3.73 39.38 28.07
CA GLY A 34 3.93 38.89 26.69
C GLY A 34 4.26 37.41 26.60
N GLY A 35 3.53 36.58 27.35
CA GLY A 35 3.55 35.12 27.25
C GLY A 35 2.19 34.56 26.83
N GLU A 36 2.10 33.23 26.71
CA GLU A 36 0.83 32.54 26.45
C GLU A 36 -0.16 32.74 27.63
N CYS A 37 -1.42 33.04 27.34
CA CYS A 37 -2.45 33.18 28.38
C CYS A 37 -2.80 31.82 29.00
N GLN A 38 -3.30 31.85 30.24
CA GLN A 38 -3.62 30.63 31.00
C GLN A 38 -4.62 29.71 30.27
N GLU A 39 -5.52 30.29 29.47
CA GLU A 39 -6.49 29.57 28.65
C GLU A 39 -5.83 28.85 27.45
N CYS A 40 -4.83 29.47 26.81
CA CYS A 40 -4.02 28.85 25.76
C CYS A 40 -3.10 27.76 26.32
N LYS A 41 -2.55 27.99 27.52
CA LYS A 41 -1.73 27.01 28.25
C LYS A 41 -2.53 25.75 28.60
N ASN A 42 -3.81 25.90 28.95
CA ASN A 42 -4.70 24.76 29.23
C ASN A 42 -5.17 24.05 27.95
N LYS A 43 -5.24 24.72 26.80
CA LYS A 43 -5.54 24.09 25.50
C LYS A 43 -4.38 23.25 24.95
N GLN A 44 -3.12 23.56 25.32
CA GLN A 44 -1.96 22.70 24.99
C GLN A 44 -1.98 21.35 25.76
N LEU A 45 -2.55 21.30 26.97
CA LEU A 45 -2.62 20.07 27.77
C LEU A 45 -3.72 19.09 27.31
N LEU A 46 -4.61 19.51 26.40
CA LEU A 46 -5.70 18.70 25.84
C LEU A 46 -5.47 18.30 24.36
N GLN A 47 -4.30 18.60 23.79
CA GLN A 47 -3.86 18.05 22.51
C GLN A 47 -2.82 16.96 22.72
N ARG A 48 -3.26 15.75 23.10
CA ARG A 48 -2.54 14.56 22.62
C ARG A 48 -2.97 14.31 21.18
N ARG A 49 -2.44 15.13 20.27
CA ARG A 49 -2.56 14.94 18.82
C ARG A 49 -1.18 15.06 18.21
N SER A 50 -0.78 13.98 17.57
CA SER A 50 0.33 13.82 16.64
C SER A 50 1.00 15.13 16.18
N THR A 51 2.14 15.45 16.79
CA THR A 51 3.13 16.34 16.19
C THR A 51 3.86 15.57 15.09
N HIS A 52 3.26 15.50 13.90
CA HIS A 52 4.05 15.37 12.66
C HIS A 52 4.16 16.76 12.04
N GLN A 53 4.94 17.63 12.70
CA GLN A 53 5.65 18.68 11.98
C GLN A 53 6.81 17.99 11.27
N GLY A 54 7.03 18.33 10.00
CA GLY A 54 7.94 17.66 9.07
C GLY A 54 9.39 17.60 9.56
N GLU A 55 9.69 16.61 10.39
CA GLU A 55 11.02 16.03 10.45
C GLU A 55 11.22 15.23 9.17
N ILE A 56 12.32 15.50 8.48
CA ILE A 56 12.89 14.60 7.49
C ILE A 56 12.99 13.25 8.19
N SER A 57 12.09 12.32 7.86
CA SER A 57 12.10 11.00 8.48
C SER A 57 13.38 10.34 8.03
N GLN A 58 14.37 10.31 8.92
CA GLN A 58 15.69 9.79 8.61
C GLN A 58 15.51 8.32 8.22
N VAL A 59 16.13 7.94 7.10
CA VAL A 59 16.12 6.56 6.62
C VAL A 59 16.69 5.67 7.72
N PRO A 60 15.94 4.66 8.22
CA PRO A 60 16.42 3.75 9.25
C PRO A 60 17.78 3.15 8.90
N PRO A 61 18.71 2.97 9.85
CA PRO A 61 20.03 2.40 9.58
C PRO A 61 19.98 1.05 8.85
N ILE A 62 18.98 0.21 9.16
CA ILE A 62 18.77 -1.08 8.51
C ILE A 62 18.57 -1.00 6.99
N VAL A 63 18.06 0.12 6.46
CA VAL A 63 17.98 0.34 5.01
C VAL A 63 19.38 0.44 4.41
N HIS A 64 20.29 1.18 5.05
CA HIS A 64 21.68 1.29 4.58
C HIS A 64 22.41 -0.06 4.65
N GLU A 65 22.15 -0.86 5.69
CA GLU A 65 22.74 -2.20 5.82
C GLU A 65 22.28 -3.14 4.71
N VAL A 66 20.98 -3.15 4.38
CA VAL A 66 20.44 -3.99 3.30
C VAL A 66 20.97 -3.54 1.95
N LEU A 67 20.98 -2.23 1.67
CA LEU A 67 21.51 -1.67 0.42
C LEU A 67 23.03 -1.85 0.26
N ALA A 68 23.78 -2.08 1.35
CA ALA A 68 25.19 -2.41 1.31
C ALA A 68 25.45 -3.91 1.01
N SER A 69 24.43 -4.75 1.11
CA SER A 69 24.53 -6.16 0.73
C SER A 69 24.47 -6.34 -0.79
N SER A 70 24.89 -7.50 -1.30
CA SER A 70 24.99 -7.71 -2.75
C SER A 70 23.65 -7.86 -3.47
N GLY A 71 22.57 -8.21 -2.74
CA GLY A 71 21.30 -8.65 -3.30
C GLY A 71 21.45 -9.83 -4.27
N GLN A 72 20.39 -10.12 -5.02
CA GLN A 72 20.35 -11.11 -6.10
C GLN A 72 19.99 -10.43 -7.42
N VAL A 73 20.52 -10.92 -8.53
CA VAL A 73 20.02 -10.46 -9.85
C VAL A 73 18.62 -11.03 -10.09
N LEU A 74 17.83 -10.36 -10.91
CA LEU A 74 16.60 -10.95 -11.46
C LEU A 74 16.92 -12.27 -12.17
N ASP A 75 16.05 -13.27 -11.99
CA ASP A 75 16.16 -14.50 -12.74
C ASP A 75 15.99 -14.23 -14.25
N PRO A 76 16.60 -15.04 -15.14
CA PRO A 76 16.63 -14.74 -16.56
C PRO A 76 15.27 -14.60 -17.22
N ASP A 77 14.28 -15.40 -16.81
CA ASP A 77 12.95 -15.43 -17.42
C ASP A 77 12.13 -14.21 -16.99
N THR A 78 12.11 -13.90 -15.69
CA THR A 78 11.50 -12.67 -15.16
C THR A 78 12.16 -11.43 -15.75
N ARG A 79 13.49 -11.41 -15.84
CA ARG A 79 14.22 -10.29 -16.44
C ARG A 79 13.81 -10.12 -17.90
N SER A 80 13.86 -11.17 -18.72
CA SER A 80 13.46 -11.12 -20.13
C SER A 80 12.01 -10.66 -20.30
N PHE A 81 11.09 -11.16 -19.46
CA PHE A 81 9.69 -10.77 -19.46
C PHE A 81 9.51 -9.26 -19.22
N MET A 82 10.23 -8.70 -18.24
CA MET A 82 10.16 -7.28 -17.87
C MET A 82 10.88 -6.40 -18.90
N GLU A 83 12.11 -6.74 -19.29
CA GLU A 83 12.91 -5.97 -20.24
C GLU A 83 12.20 -5.82 -21.59
N THR A 84 11.54 -6.88 -22.08
CA THR A 84 10.73 -6.84 -23.32
C THR A 84 9.61 -5.80 -23.24
N ARG A 85 8.94 -5.69 -22.09
CA ARG A 85 7.79 -4.80 -21.89
C ARG A 85 8.21 -3.38 -21.58
N PHE A 86 9.31 -3.18 -20.87
CA PHE A 86 9.83 -1.85 -20.58
C PHE A 86 10.66 -1.28 -21.74
N GLY A 87 11.26 -2.13 -22.58
CA GLY A 87 12.27 -1.71 -23.54
C GLY A 87 13.49 -1.11 -22.84
N ARG A 88 13.89 -1.71 -21.71
CA ARG A 88 14.98 -1.26 -20.82
C ARG A 88 15.80 -2.46 -20.36
N ASN A 89 17.04 -2.21 -19.95
CA ASN A 89 17.94 -3.23 -19.43
C ASN A 89 17.90 -3.20 -17.90
N PHE A 90 17.58 -4.33 -17.28
CA PHE A 90 17.51 -4.52 -15.83
C PHE A 90 18.60 -5.46 -15.29
N SER A 91 19.65 -5.74 -16.07
CA SER A 91 20.77 -6.60 -15.66
C SER A 91 21.53 -6.11 -14.43
N GLN A 92 21.48 -4.81 -14.13
CA GLN A 92 22.12 -4.20 -12.95
C GLN A 92 21.21 -4.16 -11.73
N VAL A 93 19.91 -4.49 -11.88
CA VAL A 93 18.94 -4.47 -10.77
C VAL A 93 19.27 -5.55 -9.76
N ARG A 94 19.25 -5.17 -8.47
CA ARG A 94 19.48 -6.04 -7.32
C ARG A 94 18.21 -6.19 -6.50
N ILE A 95 17.84 -7.44 -6.23
CA ILE A 95 16.65 -7.82 -5.48
C ILE A 95 17.07 -8.30 -4.09
N HIS A 96 16.46 -7.75 -3.06
CA HIS A 96 16.71 -8.10 -1.66
C HIS A 96 15.43 -8.67 -1.04
N THR A 97 15.46 -9.94 -0.62
CA THR A 97 14.28 -10.69 -0.13
C THR A 97 14.54 -11.46 1.15
N ASP A 98 15.73 -11.35 1.73
CA ASP A 98 16.09 -12.06 2.96
C ASP A 98 15.37 -11.49 4.20
N ALA A 99 15.63 -12.09 5.37
CA ALA A 99 14.98 -11.66 6.62
C ALA A 99 15.28 -10.19 6.98
N LYS A 100 16.49 -9.70 6.67
CA LYS A 100 16.88 -8.31 6.95
C LYS A 100 16.21 -7.34 5.97
N ALA A 101 16.12 -7.70 4.70
CA ALA A 101 15.36 -6.98 3.69
C ALA A 101 13.89 -6.83 4.11
N ALA A 102 13.28 -7.93 4.57
CA ALA A 102 11.91 -7.91 5.06
C ALA A 102 11.74 -7.01 6.29
N GLU A 103 12.66 -7.06 7.25
CA GLU A 103 12.67 -6.17 8.40
C GLU A 103 12.83 -4.70 7.98
N SER A 104 13.72 -4.43 7.02
CA SER A 104 13.95 -3.10 6.47
C SER A 104 12.70 -2.52 5.81
N ALA A 105 12.03 -3.30 4.95
CA ALA A 105 10.77 -2.92 4.31
C ALA A 105 9.67 -2.60 5.33
N ARG A 106 9.57 -3.39 6.41
CA ARG A 106 8.62 -3.11 7.52
C ARG A 106 8.94 -1.79 8.23
N ASN A 107 10.21 -1.49 8.49
CA ASN A 107 10.62 -0.25 9.16
C ASN A 107 10.29 1.01 8.34
N VAL A 108 10.17 0.88 7.02
CA VAL A 108 9.71 1.98 6.14
C VAL A 108 8.22 1.87 5.76
N ASN A 109 7.48 0.93 6.37
CA ASN A 109 6.06 0.63 6.12
C ASN A 109 5.73 0.34 4.65
N ALA A 110 6.47 -0.61 4.06
CA ALA A 110 6.39 -0.93 2.64
C ALA A 110 6.21 -2.44 2.38
N LEU A 111 5.46 -2.77 1.33
CA LEU A 111 5.46 -4.11 0.72
C LEU A 111 6.75 -4.34 -0.07
N ALA A 112 7.20 -3.31 -0.77
CA ALA A 112 8.50 -3.22 -1.40
C ALA A 112 8.92 -1.74 -1.50
N TYR A 113 10.22 -1.50 -1.64
CA TYR A 113 10.73 -0.17 -1.92
C TYR A 113 11.93 -0.22 -2.86
N THR A 114 12.13 0.88 -3.59
CA THR A 114 13.19 1.02 -4.59
C THR A 114 14.10 2.19 -4.25
N VAL A 115 15.41 1.92 -4.29
CA VAL A 115 16.48 2.93 -4.21
C VAL A 115 17.49 2.67 -5.34
N ARG A 116 17.50 3.55 -6.33
CA ARG A 116 18.29 3.44 -7.57
C ARG A 116 18.02 2.13 -8.30
N GLN A 117 18.94 1.18 -8.21
CA GLN A 117 18.89 -0.12 -8.87
C GLN A 117 18.58 -1.25 -7.88
N ASP A 118 18.40 -0.93 -6.60
CA ASP A 118 18.09 -1.88 -5.55
C ASP A 118 16.59 -1.87 -5.26
N ILE A 119 15.98 -3.06 -5.29
CA ILE A 119 14.58 -3.28 -4.92
C ILE A 119 14.55 -4.21 -3.71
N VAL A 120 13.91 -3.77 -2.64
CA VAL A 120 13.82 -4.48 -1.37
C VAL A 120 12.38 -4.90 -1.14
N PHE A 121 12.14 -6.19 -0.95
CA PHE A 121 10.80 -6.74 -0.72
C PHE A 121 10.59 -7.11 0.75
N SER A 122 9.37 -6.88 1.23
CA SER A 122 8.88 -7.44 2.48
C SER A 122 8.69 -8.95 2.37
N GLN A 123 8.53 -9.61 3.51
CA GLN A 123 8.40 -11.07 3.57
C GLN A 123 7.25 -11.56 2.69
N GLY A 124 7.56 -12.51 1.80
CA GLY A 124 6.58 -13.12 0.90
C GLY A 124 6.07 -12.21 -0.23
N GLN A 125 6.62 -11.01 -0.44
CA GLN A 125 6.13 -10.10 -1.49
C GLN A 125 6.80 -10.31 -2.85
N TYR A 126 8.03 -10.84 -2.88
CA TYR A 126 8.68 -11.24 -4.13
C TYR A 126 8.13 -12.57 -4.63
N GLN A 127 7.12 -12.49 -5.50
CA GLN A 127 6.44 -13.64 -6.11
C GLN A 127 6.33 -13.47 -7.63
N PRO A 128 7.46 -13.51 -8.37
CA PRO A 128 7.49 -13.17 -9.79
C PRO A 128 6.66 -14.12 -10.67
N GLU A 129 6.20 -15.26 -10.15
CA GLU A 129 5.32 -16.19 -10.88
C GLU A 129 3.83 -15.81 -10.81
N THR A 130 3.43 -15.05 -9.78
CA THR A 130 2.03 -14.66 -9.57
C THR A 130 1.70 -13.37 -10.29
N LEU A 131 0.42 -13.18 -10.67
CA LEU A 131 -0.01 -11.93 -11.30
C LEU A 131 0.22 -10.71 -10.38
N ALA A 132 -0.09 -10.85 -9.09
CA ALA A 132 0.10 -9.80 -8.10
C ALA A 132 1.58 -9.47 -7.89
N GLY A 133 2.46 -10.48 -7.77
CA GLY A 133 3.89 -10.27 -7.62
C GLY A 133 4.56 -9.71 -8.88
N LYS A 134 4.14 -10.13 -10.08
CA LYS A 134 4.58 -9.51 -11.35
C LYS A 134 4.19 -8.03 -11.40
N LYS A 135 2.96 -7.70 -10.97
CA LYS A 135 2.48 -6.32 -10.93
C LYS A 135 3.32 -5.47 -9.96
N LEU A 136 3.55 -5.98 -8.75
CA LEU A 136 4.39 -5.30 -7.76
C LEU A 136 5.82 -5.12 -8.28
N LEU A 137 6.42 -6.15 -8.87
CA LEU A 137 7.75 -6.03 -9.47
C LEU A 137 7.80 -5.00 -10.61
N ALA A 138 6.77 -4.96 -11.47
CA ALA A 138 6.68 -3.96 -12.52
C ALA A 138 6.55 -2.53 -11.95
N HIS A 139 5.83 -2.35 -10.85
CA HIS A 139 5.74 -1.08 -10.14
C HIS A 139 7.11 -0.62 -9.64
N GLU A 140 7.84 -1.49 -8.94
CA GLU A 140 9.18 -1.17 -8.45
C GLU A 140 10.19 -0.93 -9.58
N LEU A 141 10.12 -1.68 -10.69
CA LEU A 141 10.96 -1.44 -11.87
C LEU A 141 10.64 -0.11 -12.56
N ALA A 142 9.39 0.37 -12.50
CA ALA A 142 9.06 1.71 -12.95
C ALA A 142 9.82 2.76 -12.13
N HIS A 143 9.92 2.58 -10.81
CA HIS A 143 10.74 3.43 -9.94
C HIS A 143 12.24 3.36 -10.28
N VAL A 144 12.77 2.19 -10.65
CA VAL A 144 14.16 2.09 -11.13
C VAL A 144 14.38 2.98 -12.36
N VAL A 145 13.47 2.92 -13.35
CA VAL A 145 13.57 3.74 -14.57
C VAL A 145 13.39 5.23 -14.25
N GLN A 146 12.47 5.57 -13.35
CA GLN A 146 12.30 6.93 -12.85
C GLN A 146 13.60 7.46 -12.23
N GLN A 147 14.38 6.61 -11.55
CA GLN A 147 15.59 7.01 -10.83
C GLN A 147 16.90 6.92 -11.65
N GLU A 148 16.86 6.37 -12.88
CA GLU A 148 18.05 6.11 -13.71
C GLU A 148 18.91 7.36 -14.01
N GLY A 149 18.31 8.56 -14.02
CA GLY A 149 19.00 9.84 -14.24
C GLY A 149 19.63 10.48 -13.00
N LEU A 150 19.47 9.91 -11.82
CA LEU A 150 19.88 10.51 -10.53
C LEU A 150 21.31 10.12 -10.13
N ILE A 151 22.30 10.48 -10.94
CA ILE A 151 23.68 9.98 -10.78
C ILE A 151 24.54 10.82 -9.79
N HIS A 152 24.08 11.95 -9.24
CA HIS A 152 24.99 12.87 -8.50
C HIS A 152 24.60 13.38 -7.10
N SER A 153 23.68 12.76 -6.36
CA SER A 153 23.40 13.16 -4.97
C SER A 153 23.36 11.97 -4.02
N LEU A 154 24.53 11.57 -3.51
CA LEU A 154 24.67 10.52 -2.48
C LEU A 154 24.42 11.01 -1.05
N GLN A 155 24.05 12.28 -0.83
CA GLN A 155 24.10 12.86 0.52
C GLN A 155 22.78 12.96 1.27
N GLN A 156 21.64 12.60 0.68
CA GLN A 156 20.38 12.54 1.43
C GLN A 156 19.34 11.69 0.71
N VAL A 157 19.33 10.38 0.98
CA VAL A 157 18.10 9.60 0.78
C VAL A 157 17.14 10.08 1.86
N ALA A 158 16.16 10.88 1.48
CA ALA A 158 15.05 11.23 2.36
C ALA A 158 13.95 10.19 2.19
N ILE A 159 13.32 9.76 3.29
CA ILE A 159 12.00 9.14 3.20
C ILE A 159 11.06 10.25 2.75
N ALA A 160 10.70 10.20 1.48
CA ALA A 160 9.74 11.13 0.97
C ALA A 160 8.37 10.67 1.44
N ASN A 161 7.86 11.31 2.49
CA ASN A 161 6.47 11.17 2.89
C ASN A 161 5.49 11.70 1.81
N SER A 162 6.02 12.31 0.74
CA SER A 162 5.26 12.90 -0.36
C SER A 162 6.09 13.20 -1.63
N SER A 163 7.05 12.35 -2.04
CA SER A 163 7.65 12.50 -3.38
C SER A 163 6.68 11.98 -4.42
N SER A 164 5.80 12.90 -4.81
CA SER A 164 4.92 12.90 -5.96
C SER A 164 3.93 11.74 -6.03
N ASN A 165 2.69 11.98 -5.61
CA ASN A 165 1.55 11.18 -6.05
C ASN A 165 1.60 10.91 -7.57
N ALA A 166 2.18 11.80 -8.38
CA ALA A 166 2.31 11.57 -9.81
C ALA A 166 3.33 10.46 -10.15
N ALA A 167 4.43 10.32 -9.42
CA ALA A 167 5.40 9.25 -9.64
C ALA A 167 4.83 7.88 -9.24
N GLU A 168 4.10 7.83 -8.12
CA GLU A 168 3.38 6.64 -7.67
C GLU A 168 2.21 6.27 -8.61
N VAL A 169 1.43 7.26 -9.07
CA VAL A 169 0.35 7.03 -10.05
C VAL A 169 0.91 6.60 -11.40
N GLU A 170 2.02 7.17 -11.84
CA GLU A 170 2.71 6.75 -13.07
C GLU A 170 3.23 5.31 -12.91
N ALA A 171 3.89 4.97 -11.81
CA ALA A 171 4.38 3.62 -11.55
C ALA A 171 3.25 2.58 -11.52
N GLU A 172 2.13 2.89 -10.88
CA GLU A 172 0.93 2.04 -10.88
C GLU A 172 0.34 1.90 -12.29
N SER A 173 0.29 2.99 -13.07
CA SER A 173 -0.18 2.94 -14.46
C SER A 173 0.74 2.08 -15.34
N VAL A 174 2.04 2.24 -15.20
CA VAL A 174 3.08 1.48 -15.89
C VAL A 174 2.96 0.00 -15.55
N ALA A 175 2.83 -0.35 -14.27
CA ALA A 175 2.63 -1.73 -13.83
C ALA A 175 1.42 -2.37 -14.50
N ASN A 176 0.27 -1.67 -14.53
CA ASN A 176 -0.92 -2.18 -15.20
C ASN A 176 -0.72 -2.36 -16.71
N GLN A 177 -0.02 -1.46 -17.38
CA GLN A 177 0.30 -1.56 -18.82
C GLN A 177 1.21 -2.75 -19.13
N VAL A 178 2.26 -2.94 -18.34
CA VAL A 178 3.22 -4.06 -18.47
C VAL A 178 2.50 -5.40 -18.31
N ILE A 179 1.63 -5.52 -17.32
CA ILE A 179 0.85 -6.74 -17.08
C ILE A 179 -0.17 -6.98 -18.20
N ALA A 180 -0.79 -5.93 -18.73
CA ALA A 180 -1.68 -6.00 -19.89
C ALA A 180 -0.94 -6.32 -21.22
N GLY A 181 0.40 -6.39 -21.21
CA GLY A 181 1.20 -6.69 -22.39
C GLY A 181 1.43 -5.50 -23.32
N ILE A 182 1.17 -4.27 -22.86
CA ILE A 182 1.49 -3.05 -23.60
C ILE A 182 2.99 -2.82 -23.48
N ALA A 183 3.68 -2.70 -24.63
CA ALA A 183 5.12 -2.51 -24.68
C ALA A 183 5.51 -1.02 -24.61
N THR A 184 6.63 -0.75 -23.95
CA THR A 184 7.36 0.53 -23.88
C THR A 184 6.54 1.70 -23.32
N PRO A 185 6.11 1.63 -22.06
CA PRO A 185 5.46 2.76 -21.41
C PRO A 185 6.41 3.96 -21.34
N LYS A 186 5.85 5.17 -21.49
CA LYS A 186 6.61 6.41 -21.24
C LYS A 186 6.69 6.62 -19.73
N ILE A 187 7.90 6.77 -19.22
CA ILE A 187 8.19 6.94 -17.78
C ILE A 187 8.93 8.26 -17.61
N THR A 188 8.50 9.07 -16.64
CA THR A 188 9.05 10.39 -16.38
C THR A 188 10.18 10.30 -15.34
N PRO A 189 11.44 10.66 -15.68
CA PRO A 189 12.52 10.61 -14.71
C PRO A 189 12.31 11.57 -13.54
N LEU A 190 12.72 11.15 -12.35
CA LEU A 190 12.73 11.97 -11.14
C LEU A 190 13.94 12.90 -11.12
N THR A 191 13.77 14.05 -10.45
CA THR A 191 14.82 15.07 -10.29
C THR A 191 15.49 15.04 -8.91
N VAL A 192 14.96 14.27 -7.96
CA VAL A 192 15.50 14.11 -6.60
C VAL A 192 15.54 12.62 -6.24
N ALA A 193 16.63 12.17 -5.62
CA ALA A 193 16.76 10.83 -5.08
C ALA A 193 15.94 10.68 -3.80
N THR A 194 14.89 9.89 -3.88
CA THR A 194 13.98 9.60 -2.76
C THR A 194 13.75 8.11 -2.70
N LEU A 195 13.66 7.57 -1.49
CA LEU A 195 13.17 6.20 -1.31
C LEU A 195 11.70 6.17 -1.73
N GLN A 196 11.40 5.43 -2.81
CA GLN A 196 10.03 5.17 -3.23
C GLN A 196 9.57 3.87 -2.63
N ARG A 197 8.41 3.89 -1.98
CA ARG A 197 7.84 2.74 -1.30
C ARG A 197 6.43 2.49 -1.79
N GLN A 198 6.17 1.25 -2.20
CA GLN A 198 4.81 0.78 -2.25
C GLN A 198 4.36 0.46 -0.83
N GLN A 199 3.57 1.35 -0.24
CA GLN A 199 2.98 1.09 1.08
C GLN A 199 2.04 -0.11 0.96
N ALA A 200 2.04 -0.98 1.98
CA ALA A 200 0.84 -1.76 2.21
C ALA A 200 -0.27 -0.73 2.37
N THR A 201 -1.32 -0.78 1.55
CA THR A 201 -2.46 0.12 1.73
C THR A 201 -2.89 -0.01 3.17
N ALA A 202 -2.52 0.98 3.99
CA ALA A 202 -3.21 1.24 5.22
C ALA A 202 -4.56 1.74 4.75
N THR A 203 -5.48 0.81 4.48
CA THR A 203 -6.88 1.13 4.59
C THR A 203 -6.98 1.77 5.97
N THR A 204 -7.27 3.07 6.03
CA THR A 204 -7.60 3.77 7.27
C THR A 204 -8.96 3.27 7.79
N GLU A 205 -9.15 1.96 7.83
CA GLU A 205 -10.09 1.31 8.71
C GLU A 205 -9.25 0.88 9.91
N ALA A 206 -9.66 1.28 11.11
CA ALA A 206 -9.13 0.71 12.33
C ALA A 206 -9.05 -0.82 12.17
N PRO A 207 -8.02 -1.51 12.69
CA PRO A 207 -7.91 -2.95 12.58
C PRO A 207 -9.24 -3.56 13.03
N ILE A 208 -9.98 -4.11 12.07
CA ILE A 208 -11.27 -4.72 12.34
C ILE A 208 -10.98 -5.90 13.27
N SER A 209 -11.71 -5.97 14.38
CA SER A 209 -11.63 -7.12 15.27
C SER A 209 -11.85 -8.40 14.46
N ARG A 210 -11.21 -9.52 14.85
CA ARG A 210 -11.46 -10.85 14.28
C ARG A 210 -12.96 -11.14 14.15
N THR A 211 -13.75 -10.69 15.13
CA THR A 211 -15.22 -10.82 15.13
C THR A 211 -15.88 -10.02 14.00
N GLU A 212 -15.39 -8.81 13.74
CA GLU A 212 -15.91 -7.94 12.68
C GLU A 212 -15.48 -8.43 11.30
N GLU A 213 -14.26 -8.96 11.17
CA GLU A 213 -13.77 -9.62 9.96
C GLU A 213 -14.65 -10.83 9.60
N ILE A 214 -14.93 -11.72 10.56
CA ILE A 214 -15.82 -12.86 10.37
C ILE A 214 -17.23 -12.38 9.99
N ARG A 215 -17.78 -11.37 10.68
CA ARG A 215 -19.12 -10.83 10.38
C ARG A 215 -19.20 -10.27 8.96
N ARG A 216 -18.24 -9.44 8.55
CA ARG A 216 -18.15 -8.87 7.20
C ARG A 216 -17.99 -9.95 6.14
N SER A 217 -17.20 -10.98 6.44
CA SER A 217 -17.05 -12.14 5.57
C SER A 217 -18.38 -12.90 5.43
N GLN A 218 -19.16 -13.08 6.49
CA GLN A 218 -20.46 -13.76 6.43
C GLN A 218 -21.52 -12.98 5.65
N THR A 219 -21.50 -11.64 5.71
CA THR A 219 -22.49 -10.79 5.04
C THR A 219 -22.12 -10.38 3.63
N SER A 220 -20.90 -10.70 3.16
CA SER A 220 -20.49 -10.40 1.79
C SER A 220 -21.28 -11.26 0.78
N PRO A 221 -21.52 -10.75 -0.45
CA PRO A 221 -22.35 -11.46 -1.42
C PRO A 221 -21.69 -12.69 -2.05
N GLY A 222 -20.40 -12.93 -1.78
CA GLY A 222 -19.57 -13.91 -2.49
C GLY A 222 -19.10 -13.38 -3.85
N GLU A 223 -18.19 -14.10 -4.51
CA GLU A 223 -17.70 -13.74 -5.85
C GLU A 223 -17.84 -14.94 -6.80
N VAL A 224 -18.08 -14.65 -8.07
CA VAL A 224 -18.26 -15.64 -9.13
C VAL A 224 -17.52 -15.17 -10.36
N THR A 225 -16.75 -16.07 -10.97
CA THR A 225 -16.16 -15.88 -12.30
C THR A 225 -16.53 -17.06 -13.19
N ALA A 226 -16.61 -16.83 -14.50
CA ALA A 226 -16.91 -17.87 -15.47
C ALA A 226 -16.02 -17.73 -16.70
N THR A 227 -15.49 -18.85 -17.17
CA THR A 227 -14.79 -18.97 -18.45
C THR A 227 -15.58 -19.90 -19.35
N VAL A 228 -15.64 -19.60 -20.65
CA VAL A 228 -16.48 -20.36 -21.61
C VAL A 228 -15.71 -21.52 -22.24
N ARG A 229 -14.38 -21.43 -22.33
CA ARG A 229 -13.51 -22.42 -22.99
C ARG A 229 -12.17 -22.59 -22.25
N PRO A 230 -11.94 -23.72 -21.55
CA PRO A 230 -12.95 -24.72 -21.17
C PRO A 230 -14.04 -24.08 -20.28
N PRO A 231 -15.27 -24.63 -20.23
CA PRO A 231 -16.32 -24.09 -19.39
C PRO A 231 -15.99 -24.33 -17.91
N VAL A 232 -15.60 -23.28 -17.19
CA VAL A 232 -15.31 -23.34 -15.74
C VAL A 232 -16.03 -22.19 -15.05
N ILE A 233 -16.75 -22.49 -13.99
CA ILE A 233 -17.33 -21.49 -13.08
C ILE A 233 -16.61 -21.63 -11.75
N SER A 234 -15.98 -20.54 -11.30
CA SER A 234 -15.30 -20.50 -10.02
C SER A 234 -16.09 -19.64 -9.04
N LEU A 235 -16.34 -20.21 -7.86
CA LEU A 235 -16.98 -19.53 -6.74
C LEU A 235 -15.89 -19.14 -5.74
N TYR A 236 -15.80 -17.87 -5.40
CA TYR A 236 -14.79 -17.34 -4.48
C TYR A 236 -15.42 -16.60 -3.31
N ASN A 237 -14.58 -16.21 -2.34
CA ASN A 237 -14.95 -15.40 -1.19
C ASN A 237 -16.07 -16.07 -0.36
N PHE A 238 -15.87 -17.34 0.00
CA PHE A 238 -16.68 -18.02 1.02
C PHE A 238 -16.51 -17.35 2.39
N ALA A 239 -17.43 -17.63 3.31
CA ALA A 239 -17.32 -17.05 4.64
C ALA A 239 -16.18 -17.73 5.41
N ILE A 240 -15.47 -16.99 6.26
CA ILE A 240 -14.39 -17.55 7.09
C ILE A 240 -14.95 -18.73 7.90
N ASN A 241 -14.24 -19.87 7.85
CA ASN A 241 -14.62 -21.14 8.49
C ASN A 241 -16.01 -21.67 8.10
N ASN A 242 -16.51 -21.33 6.91
CA ASN A 242 -17.83 -21.75 6.47
C ASN A 242 -17.89 -22.03 4.95
N SER A 243 -18.42 -23.20 4.59
CA SER A 243 -18.63 -23.67 3.22
C SER A 243 -19.99 -23.31 2.61
N ASP A 244 -20.82 -22.57 3.34
CA ASP A 244 -22.16 -22.17 2.89
C ASP A 244 -22.10 -21.30 1.63
N LEU A 245 -23.00 -21.60 0.69
CA LEU A 245 -23.18 -20.79 -0.51
C LEU A 245 -23.69 -19.40 -0.13
N LYS A 246 -23.11 -18.37 -0.74
CA LYS A 246 -23.57 -16.98 -0.61
C LYS A 246 -24.55 -16.61 -1.71
N ALA A 247 -25.12 -15.41 -1.61
CA ALA A 247 -26.18 -14.95 -2.51
C ALA A 247 -25.78 -15.03 -4.00
N LYS A 248 -24.59 -14.53 -4.38
CA LYS A 248 -24.12 -14.60 -5.77
C LYS A 248 -23.81 -16.02 -6.21
N HIS A 249 -23.31 -16.86 -5.31
CA HIS A 249 -23.06 -18.28 -5.62
C HIS A 249 -24.36 -18.98 -5.98
N ARG A 250 -25.41 -18.83 -5.16
CA ARG A 250 -26.73 -19.39 -5.42
C ARG A 250 -27.31 -18.90 -6.76
N GLN A 251 -27.22 -17.60 -7.02
CA GLN A 251 -27.69 -17.04 -8.29
C GLN A 251 -26.99 -17.69 -9.50
N ALA A 252 -25.66 -17.76 -9.47
CA ALA A 252 -24.88 -18.35 -10.56
C ALA A 252 -25.19 -19.84 -10.76
N LEU A 253 -25.37 -20.59 -9.68
CA LEU A 253 -25.73 -22.00 -9.74
C LEU A 253 -27.15 -22.22 -10.28
N THR A 254 -28.11 -21.36 -9.95
CA THR A 254 -29.46 -21.38 -10.53
C THR A 254 -29.45 -21.10 -12.04
N GLU A 255 -28.63 -20.15 -12.47
CA GLU A 255 -28.44 -19.84 -13.90
C GLU A 255 -27.76 -21.01 -14.63
N LEU A 256 -26.73 -21.62 -14.02
CA LEU A 256 -26.06 -22.80 -14.56
C LEU A 256 -27.02 -23.99 -14.68
N ALA A 257 -27.80 -24.30 -13.64
CA ALA A 257 -28.79 -25.37 -13.67
C ALA A 257 -29.80 -25.16 -14.81
N SER A 258 -30.24 -23.92 -15.01
CA SER A 258 -31.14 -23.55 -16.11
C SER A 258 -30.51 -23.74 -17.48
N LEU A 259 -29.22 -23.41 -17.63
CA LEU A 259 -28.47 -23.65 -18.87
C LEU A 259 -28.28 -25.14 -19.16
N MET A 260 -27.91 -25.92 -18.15
CA MET A 260 -27.72 -27.37 -18.29
C MET A 260 -29.01 -28.08 -18.69
N ARG A 261 -30.16 -27.65 -18.17
CA ARG A 261 -31.48 -28.16 -18.61
C ARG A 261 -31.74 -27.86 -20.09
N ARG A 262 -31.52 -26.62 -20.53
CA ARG A 262 -31.73 -26.21 -21.94
C ARG A 262 -30.80 -26.94 -22.91
N ALA A 263 -29.58 -27.24 -22.49
CA ALA A 263 -28.57 -27.85 -23.35
C ALA A 263 -28.84 -29.34 -23.66
N GLY A 264 -29.78 -29.99 -22.98
CA GLY A 264 -30.06 -31.42 -23.16
C GLY A 264 -28.95 -32.28 -22.55
N SER A 265 -29.18 -32.80 -21.35
CA SER A 265 -28.16 -33.36 -20.45
C SER A 265 -27.54 -34.72 -20.86
N SER A 266 -27.44 -35.06 -22.15
CA SER A 266 -27.07 -36.43 -22.53
C SER A 266 -25.59 -36.77 -22.30
N ASN A 267 -24.67 -35.79 -22.21
CA ASN A 267 -23.22 -36.07 -22.09
C ASN A 267 -22.41 -35.04 -21.27
N SER A 268 -23.04 -34.08 -20.59
CA SER A 268 -22.30 -33.06 -19.83
C SER A 268 -21.96 -33.57 -18.43
N LYS A 269 -20.68 -33.91 -18.20
CA LYS A 269 -20.17 -34.27 -16.86
C LYS A 269 -19.78 -33.01 -16.10
N LEU A 270 -20.50 -32.69 -15.03
CA LEU A 270 -20.11 -31.64 -14.09
C LEU A 270 -19.12 -32.22 -13.08
N VAL A 271 -17.97 -31.59 -12.94
CA VAL A 271 -16.98 -31.88 -11.90
C VAL A 271 -16.93 -30.69 -10.96
N VAL A 272 -17.13 -30.94 -9.67
CA VAL A 272 -17.05 -29.92 -8.63
C VAL A 272 -15.79 -30.22 -7.81
N LEU A 273 -14.97 -29.21 -7.59
CA LEU A 273 -13.75 -29.30 -6.79
C LEU A 273 -13.79 -28.22 -5.71
N GLY A 274 -13.58 -28.62 -4.46
CA GLY A 274 -13.45 -27.71 -3.34
C GLY A 274 -11.98 -27.50 -3.00
N HIS A 275 -11.62 -26.26 -2.67
CA HIS A 275 -10.27 -25.88 -2.26
C HIS A 275 -10.36 -25.06 -0.97
N THR A 276 -9.42 -25.28 -0.07
CA THR A 276 -9.14 -24.42 1.09
C THR A 276 -7.73 -23.88 0.97
N ASP A 277 -7.40 -22.86 1.76
CA ASP A 277 -6.00 -22.52 2.00
C ASP A 277 -5.32 -23.58 2.88
N ASP A 278 -4.02 -23.40 3.13
CA ASP A 278 -3.19 -24.26 3.95
C ASP A 278 -3.21 -23.88 5.44
N SER A 279 -4.09 -22.96 5.83
CA SER A 279 -4.20 -22.51 7.22
C SER A 279 -5.18 -23.37 8.02
N GLY A 280 -4.89 -23.59 9.31
CA GLY A 280 -5.73 -24.43 10.17
C GLY A 280 -5.34 -25.91 10.15
N SER A 281 -6.25 -26.80 10.57
CA SER A 281 -5.99 -28.25 10.60
C SER A 281 -6.47 -28.93 9.31
N ASP A 282 -5.76 -29.97 8.88
CA ASP A 282 -6.13 -30.77 7.71
C ASP A 282 -7.55 -31.32 7.80
N GLN A 283 -8.00 -31.68 9.00
CA GLN A 283 -9.36 -32.18 9.22
C GLN A 283 -10.43 -31.11 8.97
N LEU A 284 -10.18 -29.86 9.38
CA LEU A 284 -11.07 -28.74 9.14
C LEU A 284 -11.09 -28.37 7.65
N ASN A 285 -9.91 -28.29 7.03
CA ASN A 285 -9.76 -28.00 5.61
C ASN A 285 -10.41 -29.06 4.73
N PHE A 286 -10.23 -30.34 5.07
CA PHE A 286 -10.90 -31.44 4.41
C PHE A 286 -12.42 -31.30 4.52
N SER A 287 -12.96 -31.03 5.72
CA SER A 287 -14.40 -30.84 5.92
C SER A 287 -14.96 -29.65 5.14
N LEU A 288 -14.23 -28.54 5.05
CA LEU A 288 -14.66 -27.32 4.33
C LEU A 288 -14.54 -27.48 2.81
N SER A 289 -13.60 -28.29 2.33
CA SER A 289 -13.42 -28.61 0.91
C SER A 289 -14.50 -29.54 0.35
N GLN A 290 -15.35 -30.13 1.20
CA GLN A 290 -16.37 -31.07 0.75
C GLN A 290 -17.39 -30.38 -0.15
N THR A 291 -17.51 -30.89 -1.37
CA THR A 291 -18.38 -30.34 -2.42
C THR A 291 -19.85 -30.75 -2.28
N GLU A 292 -20.20 -31.51 -1.23
CA GLU A 292 -21.52 -32.13 -1.03
C GLU A 292 -22.67 -31.12 -1.06
N ILE A 293 -22.49 -29.94 -0.43
CA ILE A 293 -23.49 -28.88 -0.41
C ILE A 293 -23.78 -28.34 -1.82
N LEU A 294 -22.74 -28.16 -2.63
CA LEU A 294 -22.87 -27.68 -4.00
C LEU A 294 -23.62 -28.69 -4.88
N VAL A 295 -23.23 -29.96 -4.77
CA VAL A 295 -23.85 -31.05 -5.53
C VAL A 295 -25.32 -31.20 -5.13
N ALA A 296 -25.63 -31.22 -3.83
CA ALA A 296 -26.99 -31.31 -3.33
C ALA A 296 -27.84 -30.11 -3.76
N TYR A 297 -27.30 -28.89 -3.73
CA TYR A 297 -27.99 -27.69 -4.19
C TYR A 297 -28.32 -27.78 -5.69
N MET A 298 -27.32 -28.13 -6.52
CA MET A 298 -27.51 -28.30 -7.96
C MET A 298 -28.56 -29.38 -8.28
N GLN A 299 -28.52 -30.51 -7.58
CA GLN A 299 -29.50 -31.59 -7.71
C GLN A 299 -30.91 -31.12 -7.34
N ALA A 300 -31.06 -30.40 -6.22
CA ALA A 300 -32.36 -29.85 -5.80
C ALA A 300 -32.93 -28.86 -6.83
N GLN A 301 -32.09 -27.98 -7.41
CA GLN A 301 -32.52 -27.03 -8.44
C GLN A 301 -32.83 -27.70 -9.79
N THR A 302 -32.30 -28.89 -10.06
CA THR A 302 -32.69 -29.68 -11.23
C THR A 302 -33.99 -30.48 -11.02
N SER A 303 -34.35 -30.82 -9.77
CA SER A 303 -35.50 -31.67 -9.44
C SER A 303 -36.82 -30.93 -9.12
N GLN A 304 -36.80 -29.60 -8.94
CA GLN A 304 -37.99 -28.79 -8.58
C GLN A 304 -38.84 -28.31 -9.79
N ALA A 305 -38.71 -28.94 -10.95
CA ALA A 305 -39.50 -28.68 -12.17
C ALA A 305 -40.03 -29.98 -12.74
#